data_AF-A0A517Y523-F1
#
_entry.id   AF-A0A517Y523-F1
#
_cell.length_a   1.000
_cell.length_b   1.000
_cell.length_c   1.000
_cell.angle_alpha   90.00
_cell.angle_beta   90.00
_cell.angle_gamma   90.00
#
_symmetry.space_group_name_H-M   'P 1'
#
loop_
_entity.id
_entity.type
_entity.pdbx_description
1 polymer ?
#
loop_
_entity_poly.entity_id
_entity_poly.type
_entity_poly.pdbx_seq_one_letter_code
_entity_poly.pdbx_strand_id
1 'polypeptide(L)'
;MSHFNQDEPSIDWPALAREVGALTEKGESGGSDLARRAIVQLLGEEALRAAVDHYVAGKPGSELARSVLWQLQPAVAMERCVELARSQGDSDTRSIAVELLRVVADARGLAWAAEFMQDADLGVQVWAAGIVDQLLWSRQAEPAACAELLSTMEAHSNPEVRHRAEFIRTYLAERAAAE
;
A
#
# COMPACT_ATOMS: atom_id res chain seq x y z
N MET A 1 -31.12 4.27 34.74
CA MET A 1 -30.07 3.29 35.06
C MET A 1 -29.78 2.54 33.77
N SER A 2 -28.64 2.84 33.13
CA SER A 2 -28.27 2.25 31.84
C SER A 2 -27.88 0.78 32.07
N HIS A 3 -28.65 -0.14 31.49
CA HIS A 3 -28.25 -1.53 31.34
C HIS A 3 -27.20 -1.59 30.23
N PHE A 4 -25.93 -1.38 30.56
CA PHE A 4 -24.86 -1.82 29.67
C PHE A 4 -24.84 -3.34 29.70
N ASN A 5 -25.11 -3.93 28.55
CA ASN A 5 -25.14 -5.35 28.30
C ASN A 5 -23.73 -5.93 28.58
N GLN A 6 -23.62 -6.89 29.49
CA GLN A 6 -22.31 -7.42 29.94
C GLN A 6 -21.63 -8.38 28.95
N ASP A 7 -22.21 -8.55 27.75
CA ASP A 7 -21.69 -9.44 26.71
C ASP A 7 -21.04 -8.68 25.53
N GLU A 8 -20.75 -7.38 25.67
CA GLU A 8 -19.97 -6.65 24.66
C GLU A 8 -18.52 -7.13 24.66
N PRO A 9 -17.92 -7.43 23.50
CA PRO A 9 -16.48 -7.66 23.41
C PRO A 9 -15.75 -6.39 23.84
N SER A 10 -15.26 -6.38 25.08
CA SER A 10 -14.51 -5.25 25.63
C SER A 10 -13.09 -5.28 25.08
N ILE A 11 -12.72 -4.27 24.31
CA ILE A 11 -11.33 -4.06 23.89
C ILE A 11 -10.50 -3.74 25.15
N ASP A 12 -9.43 -4.51 25.38
CA ASP A 12 -8.41 -4.16 26.39
C ASP A 12 -7.56 -3.00 25.84
N TRP A 13 -8.09 -1.79 26.02
CA TRP A 13 -7.43 -0.56 25.57
C TRP A 13 -6.03 -0.38 26.15
N PRO A 14 -5.77 -0.63 27.45
CA PRO A 14 -4.41 -0.62 27.99
C PRO A 14 -3.45 -1.60 27.32
N ALA A 15 -3.88 -2.82 27.00
CA ALA A 15 -3.03 -3.78 26.29
C ALA A 15 -2.74 -3.32 24.86
N LEU A 16 -3.78 -2.95 24.11
CA LEU A 16 -3.65 -2.44 22.73
C LEU A 16 -2.75 -1.20 22.67
N ALA A 17 -2.93 -0.25 23.61
CA ALA A 17 -2.12 0.96 23.68
C ALA A 17 -0.63 0.64 23.92
N ARG A 18 -0.30 -0.36 24.73
CA ARG A 18 1.10 -0.80 24.89
C ARG A 18 1.65 -1.44 23.63
N GLU A 19 0.85 -2.28 22.97
CA GLU A 19 1.26 -3.00 21.77
C GLU A 19 1.57 -2.07 20.60
N VAL A 20 0.76 -1.02 20.41
CA VAL A 20 1.02 -0.01 19.39
C VAL A 20 2.02 1.06 19.84
N GLY A 21 2.47 1.03 21.10
CA GLY A 21 3.41 2.00 21.66
C GLY A 21 2.80 3.36 22.02
N ALA A 22 1.47 3.45 22.08
CA ALA A 22 0.75 4.62 22.57
C ALA A 22 0.89 4.79 24.09
N LEU A 23 1.10 3.70 24.84
CA LEU A 23 1.34 3.71 26.29
C LEU A 23 2.72 3.12 26.61
N THR A 24 3.57 3.92 27.26
CA THR A 24 4.94 3.53 27.68
C THR A 24 5.18 3.92 29.15
N GLU A 25 6.31 3.53 29.73
CA GLU A 25 6.73 3.98 31.07
C GLU A 25 6.84 5.51 31.18
N LYS A 26 7.06 6.20 30.06
CA LYS A 26 7.23 7.67 30.01
C LYS A 26 5.91 8.43 29.89
N GLY A 27 4.80 7.75 29.63
CA GLY A 27 3.47 8.36 29.49
C GLY A 27 2.66 7.81 28.32
N GLU A 28 1.57 8.51 28.02
CA GLU A 28 0.59 8.19 26.99
C GLU A 28 0.67 9.18 25.82
N SER A 29 0.46 8.70 24.61
CA SER A 29 0.45 9.49 23.39
C SER A 29 -0.63 9.00 22.42
N GLY A 30 -1.24 9.93 21.70
CA GLY A 30 -2.14 9.65 20.59
C GLY A 30 -1.56 10.15 19.28
N GLY A 31 -2.22 9.82 18.17
CA GLY A 31 -1.85 10.28 16.84
C GLY A 31 -2.40 9.38 15.76
N SER A 32 -2.50 9.91 14.54
CA SER A 32 -3.06 9.18 13.40
C SER A 32 -2.30 7.88 13.11
N ASP A 33 -0.98 7.86 13.27
CA ASP A 33 -0.16 6.66 13.06
C ASP A 33 -0.46 5.57 14.10
N LEU A 34 -0.53 5.94 15.38
CA LEU A 34 -0.87 5.02 16.46
C LEU A 34 -2.30 4.49 16.32
N ALA A 35 -3.25 5.36 15.94
CA ALA A 35 -4.62 4.96 15.68
C ALA A 35 -4.73 3.97 14.51
N ARG A 36 -4.02 4.21 13.39
CA ARG A 36 -3.98 3.27 12.26
C ARG A 36 -3.43 1.91 12.67
N ARG A 37 -2.31 1.88 13.40
CA ARG A 37 -1.73 0.64 13.93
C ARG A 37 -2.72 -0.10 14.84
N ALA A 38 -3.42 0.62 15.71
CA ALA A 38 -4.45 0.03 16.57
C ALA A 38 -5.62 -0.56 15.78
N ILE A 39 -6.11 0.15 14.76
CA ILE A 39 -7.18 -0.35 13.89
C ILE A 39 -6.74 -1.63 13.14
N VAL A 40 -5.50 -1.66 12.65
CA VAL A 40 -4.93 -2.86 12.00
C VAL A 40 -4.94 -4.07 12.96
N GLN A 41 -4.57 -3.88 14.22
CA GLN A 41 -4.61 -4.96 15.22
C GLN A 41 -6.03 -5.40 15.57
N LEU A 42 -6.96 -4.44 15.69
CA LEU A 42 -8.37 -4.74 15.96
C LEU A 42 -9.05 -5.52 14.84
N LEU A 43 -8.70 -5.22 13.58
CA LEU A 43 -9.24 -5.95 12.42
C LEU A 43 -8.60 -7.35 12.28
N GLY A 44 -7.32 -7.47 12.64
CA GLY A 44 -6.55 -8.70 12.51
C GLY A 44 -6.07 -8.97 11.08
N GLU A 45 -4.98 -9.73 10.99
CA GLU A 45 -4.31 -10.02 9.72
C GLU A 45 -5.21 -10.76 8.71
N GLU A 46 -6.01 -11.72 9.19
CA GLU A 46 -6.89 -12.52 8.33
C GLU A 46 -7.92 -11.64 7.60
N ALA A 47 -8.57 -10.71 8.31
CA ALA A 47 -9.55 -9.81 7.73
C ALA A 47 -8.91 -8.88 6.68
N LEU A 48 -7.69 -8.40 6.94
CA LEU A 48 -6.95 -7.54 6.02
C LEU A 48 -6.50 -8.29 4.75
N ARG A 49 -6.05 -9.54 4.89
CA ARG A 49 -5.75 -10.41 3.74
C ARG A 49 -7.01 -10.73 2.93
N ALA A 50 -8.12 -11.02 3.60
CA ALA A 50 -9.40 -11.24 2.95
C ALA A 50 -9.91 -9.99 2.21
N ALA A 51 -9.62 -8.79 2.71
CA ALA A 51 -9.93 -7.53 2.01
C ALA A 51 -9.14 -7.38 0.71
N VAL A 52 -7.86 -7.77 0.69
CA VAL A 52 -7.06 -7.83 -0.54
C VAL A 52 -7.67 -8.82 -1.54
N ASP A 53 -7.97 -10.05 -1.09
CA ASP A 53 -8.57 -11.07 -1.95
C ASP A 53 -9.95 -10.64 -2.48
N HIS A 54 -10.73 -9.92 -1.66
CA HIS A 54 -12.03 -9.37 -2.06
C HIS A 54 -11.89 -8.30 -3.14
N TYR A 55 -10.89 -7.43 -3.02
CA TYR A 55 -10.57 -6.42 -4.03
C TYR A 55 -10.14 -7.08 -5.35
N VAL A 56 -9.15 -7.97 -5.29
CA VAL A 56 -8.58 -8.63 -6.47
C VAL A 56 -9.61 -9.46 -7.22
N ALA A 57 -10.55 -10.09 -6.50
CA ALA A 57 -11.66 -10.82 -7.10
C ALA A 57 -12.77 -9.93 -7.71
N GLY A 58 -12.65 -8.60 -7.66
CA GLY A 58 -13.61 -7.67 -8.25
C GLY A 58 -15.02 -7.75 -7.63
N LYS A 59 -15.11 -8.15 -6.37
CA LYS A 59 -16.41 -8.36 -5.70
C LYS A 59 -17.11 -7.03 -5.36
N PRO A 60 -18.46 -6.99 -5.25
CA PRO A 60 -19.17 -5.81 -4.80
C PRO A 60 -18.59 -5.25 -3.49
N GLY A 61 -18.32 -3.94 -3.45
CA GLY A 61 -17.65 -3.28 -2.32
C GLY A 61 -16.13 -3.32 -2.36
N SER A 62 -15.50 -3.83 -3.43
CA SER A 62 -14.04 -3.84 -3.62
C SER A 62 -13.42 -2.45 -3.45
N GLU A 63 -13.98 -1.40 -4.04
CA GLU A 63 -13.44 -0.03 -3.94
C GLU A 63 -13.46 0.50 -2.50
N LEU A 64 -14.43 0.09 -1.69
CA LEU A 64 -14.44 0.42 -0.26
C LEU A 64 -13.33 -0.35 0.47
N ALA A 65 -13.15 -1.65 0.17
CA ALA A 65 -12.05 -2.44 0.72
C ALA A 65 -10.68 -1.82 0.37
N ARG A 66 -10.47 -1.44 -0.90
CA ARG A 66 -9.29 -0.69 -1.35
C ARG A 66 -9.10 0.60 -0.56
N SER A 67 -10.18 1.38 -0.37
CA SER A 67 -10.11 2.66 0.35
C SER A 67 -9.72 2.45 1.82
N VAL A 68 -10.25 1.40 2.48
CA VAL A 68 -9.84 1.04 3.84
C VAL A 68 -8.36 0.65 3.88
N LEU A 69 -7.92 -0.20 2.95
CA LEU A 69 -6.52 -0.63 2.86
C LEU A 69 -5.57 0.53 2.58
N TRP A 70 -5.95 1.47 1.70
CA TRP A 70 -5.21 2.71 1.45
C TRP A 70 -5.04 3.50 2.75
N GLN A 71 -6.10 3.70 3.52
CA GLN A 71 -6.04 4.53 4.71
C GLN A 71 -5.19 3.91 5.82
N LEU A 72 -5.18 2.57 5.91
CA LEU A 72 -4.45 1.85 6.95
C LEU A 72 -3.01 1.49 6.55
N GLN A 73 -2.72 1.35 5.26
CA GLN A 73 -1.46 0.85 4.68
C GLN A 73 -0.85 -0.34 5.45
N PRO A 74 -1.60 -1.41 5.74
CA PRO A 74 -1.10 -2.47 6.59
C PRO A 74 -0.06 -3.33 5.85
N ALA A 75 1.02 -3.69 6.55
CA ALA A 75 2.09 -4.52 5.99
C ALA A 75 1.57 -5.84 5.40
N VAL A 76 0.63 -6.48 6.08
CA VAL A 76 0.02 -7.74 5.62
C VAL A 76 -0.73 -7.61 4.29
N ALA A 77 -1.26 -6.42 3.96
CA ALA A 77 -1.91 -6.21 2.66
C ALA A 77 -0.89 -6.06 1.54
N MET A 78 0.22 -5.35 1.78
CA MET A 78 1.33 -5.29 0.83
C MET A 78 1.88 -6.69 0.54
N GLU A 79 2.16 -7.46 1.59
CA GLU A 79 2.65 -8.84 1.48
C GLU A 79 1.68 -9.71 0.68
N ARG A 80 0.37 -9.62 0.97
CA ARG A 80 -0.64 -10.38 0.23
C ARG A 80 -0.70 -9.99 -1.25
N CYS A 81 -0.57 -8.71 -1.59
CA CYS A 81 -0.49 -8.28 -2.99
C CYS A 81 0.72 -8.88 -3.69
N VAL A 82 1.89 -8.91 -3.04
CA VAL A 82 3.12 -9.50 -3.58
C VAL A 82 2.99 -11.01 -3.78
N GLU A 83 2.39 -11.72 -2.82
CA GLU A 83 2.10 -13.16 -2.96
C GLU A 83 1.24 -13.44 -4.20
N LEU A 84 0.17 -12.66 -4.41
CA LEU A 84 -0.72 -12.82 -5.55
C LEU A 84 -0.02 -12.46 -6.87
N ALA A 85 0.76 -11.38 -6.91
CA ALA A 85 1.52 -10.97 -8.08
C ALA A 85 2.58 -12.01 -8.51
N ARG A 86 3.19 -12.70 -7.56
CA ARG A 86 4.18 -13.76 -7.80
C ARG A 86 3.55 -15.14 -8.05
N SER A 87 2.25 -15.29 -7.83
CA SER A 87 1.58 -16.57 -8.01
C SER A 87 1.57 -17.01 -9.48
N GLN A 88 1.41 -18.31 -9.71
CA GLN A 88 1.13 -18.88 -11.04
C GLN A 88 -0.33 -18.65 -11.47
N GLY A 89 -1.01 -17.66 -10.88
CA GLY A 89 -2.38 -17.28 -11.22
C GLY A 89 -2.49 -16.66 -12.61
N ASP A 90 -3.72 -16.35 -13.02
CA ASP A 90 -3.96 -15.66 -14.29
C ASP A 90 -3.38 -14.23 -14.28
N SER A 91 -3.09 -13.71 -15.49
CA SER A 91 -2.53 -12.37 -15.67
C SER A 91 -3.33 -11.27 -15.00
N ASP A 92 -4.67 -11.36 -15.01
CA ASP A 92 -5.52 -10.29 -14.48
C ASP A 92 -5.40 -10.23 -12.96
N THR A 93 -5.44 -11.38 -12.28
CA THR A 93 -5.22 -11.47 -10.83
C THR A 93 -3.88 -10.84 -10.43
N ARG A 94 -2.81 -11.18 -11.16
CA ARG A 94 -1.46 -10.67 -10.87
C ARG A 94 -1.37 -9.16 -11.11
N SER A 95 -1.91 -8.69 -12.23
CA SER A 95 -1.96 -7.29 -12.61
C SER A 95 -2.75 -6.46 -11.59
N ILE A 96 -3.94 -6.90 -11.20
CA ILE A 96 -4.79 -6.23 -10.20
C ILE A 96 -4.13 -6.24 -8.81
N ALA A 97 -3.42 -7.30 -8.45
CA ALA A 97 -2.67 -7.32 -7.20
C ALA A 97 -1.56 -6.25 -7.16
N VAL A 98 -0.84 -6.03 -8.27
CA VAL A 98 0.16 -4.95 -8.37
C VAL A 98 -0.50 -3.57 -8.42
N GLU A 99 -1.67 -3.45 -9.03
CA GLU A 99 -2.48 -2.23 -8.98
C GLU A 99 -2.86 -1.87 -7.53
N LEU A 100 -3.29 -2.85 -6.73
CA LEU A 100 -3.57 -2.61 -5.31
C LEU A 100 -2.29 -2.32 -4.53
N LEU A 101 -1.20 -3.04 -4.82
CA LEU A 101 0.09 -2.81 -4.18
C LEU A 101 0.53 -1.35 -4.34
N ARG A 102 0.36 -0.77 -5.53
CA ARG A 102 0.66 0.65 -5.79
C ARG A 102 0.05 1.58 -4.76
N VAL A 103 -1.17 1.31 -4.30
CA VAL A 103 -1.85 2.22 -3.39
C VAL A 103 -1.60 1.95 -1.91
N VAL A 104 -1.25 0.71 -1.55
CA VAL A 104 -0.95 0.36 -0.15
C VAL A 104 0.54 0.39 0.17
N ALA A 105 1.41 0.43 -0.85
CA ALA A 105 2.86 0.41 -0.71
C ALA A 105 3.37 1.59 0.12
N ASP A 106 4.38 1.32 0.94
CA ASP A 106 5.32 2.31 1.47
C ASP A 106 6.66 2.21 0.72
N ALA A 107 7.72 2.82 1.26
CA ALA A 107 9.06 2.80 0.66
C ALA A 107 9.59 1.39 0.33
N ARG A 108 9.13 0.34 1.02
CA ARG A 108 9.47 -1.06 0.69
C ARG A 108 9.00 -1.47 -0.72
N GLY A 109 7.96 -0.81 -1.22
CA GLY A 109 7.39 -1.01 -2.55
C GLY A 109 8.36 -0.76 -3.70
N LEU A 110 9.42 0.03 -3.50
CA LEU A 110 10.40 0.31 -4.57
C LEU A 110 11.13 -0.96 -5.04
N ALA A 111 11.46 -1.87 -4.12
CA ALA A 111 12.09 -3.14 -4.49
C ALA A 111 11.16 -4.03 -5.32
N TRP A 112 9.87 -4.06 -4.98
CA TRP A 112 8.87 -4.81 -5.73
C TRP A 112 8.53 -4.14 -7.07
N ALA A 113 8.56 -2.81 -7.15
CA ALA A 113 8.41 -2.10 -8.42
C ALA A 113 9.53 -2.49 -9.40
N ALA A 114 10.78 -2.54 -8.91
CA ALA A 114 11.93 -2.98 -9.70
C ALA A 114 11.73 -4.40 -10.27
N GLU A 115 11.29 -5.32 -9.41
CA GLU A 115 11.00 -6.71 -9.77
C GLU A 115 9.87 -6.81 -10.81
N PHE A 116 8.70 -6.21 -10.52
CA PHE A 116 7.51 -6.36 -11.35
C PHE A 116 7.57 -5.59 -12.67
N MET A 117 8.46 -4.59 -12.80
CA MET A 117 8.76 -4.03 -14.13
C MET A 117 9.45 -5.03 -15.07
N GLN A 118 10.10 -6.08 -14.54
CA GLN A 118 10.69 -7.14 -15.36
C GLN A 118 9.72 -8.28 -15.67
N ASP A 119 8.45 -8.16 -15.30
CA ASP A 119 7.46 -9.20 -15.54
C ASP A 119 7.22 -9.45 -17.04
N ALA A 120 6.77 -10.64 -17.42
CA ALA A 120 6.38 -10.90 -18.81
C ALA A 120 5.03 -10.22 -19.16
N ASP A 121 4.17 -10.02 -18.17
CA ASP A 121 2.87 -9.40 -18.35
C ASP A 121 2.96 -7.86 -18.42
N LEU A 122 2.47 -7.28 -19.51
CA LEU A 122 2.53 -5.83 -19.74
C LEU A 122 1.70 -5.02 -18.73
N GLY A 123 0.60 -5.59 -18.22
CA GLY A 123 -0.23 -4.93 -17.21
C GLY A 123 0.47 -4.85 -15.85
N VAL A 124 1.13 -5.94 -15.45
CA VAL A 124 1.99 -5.98 -14.25
C VAL A 124 3.08 -4.93 -14.34
N GLN A 125 3.78 -4.83 -15.47
CA GLN A 125 4.83 -3.82 -15.69
C GLN A 125 4.30 -2.39 -15.53
N VAL A 126 3.12 -2.09 -16.09
CA VAL A 126 2.51 -0.75 -16.02
C VAL A 126 2.13 -0.40 -14.59
N TRP A 127 1.55 -1.34 -13.84
CA TRP A 127 1.21 -1.09 -12.45
C TRP A 127 2.45 -0.98 -11.56
N ALA A 128 3.52 -1.72 -11.86
CA ALA A 128 4.80 -1.60 -11.18
C ALA A 128 5.40 -0.20 -11.32
N ALA A 129 5.37 0.38 -12.53
CA ALA A 129 5.73 1.78 -12.76
C ALA A 129 4.83 2.74 -11.97
N GLY A 130 3.55 2.39 -11.83
CA GLY A 130 2.60 3.12 -11.00
C GLY A 130 2.96 3.16 -9.51
N ILE A 131 3.65 2.13 -8.96
CA ILE A 131 4.14 2.14 -7.57
C ILE A 131 5.10 3.31 -7.36
N VAL A 132 6.05 3.51 -8.28
CA VAL A 132 7.06 4.59 -8.20
C VAL A 132 6.38 5.96 -8.21
N ASP A 133 5.43 6.16 -9.13
CA ASP A 133 4.61 7.37 -9.24
C ASP A 133 3.87 7.67 -7.92
N GLN A 134 3.14 6.68 -7.41
CA GLN A 134 2.33 6.83 -6.20
C GLN A 134 3.18 7.17 -4.97
N LEU A 135 4.35 6.54 -4.80
CA LEU A 135 5.26 6.82 -3.70
C LEU A 135 5.85 8.23 -3.77
N LEU A 136 6.19 8.72 -4.97
CA LEU A 136 6.71 10.08 -5.16
C LEU A 136 5.63 11.14 -4.94
N TRP A 137 4.41 10.90 -5.44
CA TRP A 137 3.27 11.79 -5.27
C TRP A 137 2.82 11.89 -3.80
N SER A 138 2.77 10.75 -3.11
CA SER A 138 2.39 10.67 -1.69
C SER A 138 3.53 11.05 -0.72
N ARG A 139 4.71 11.42 -1.24
CA ARG A 139 5.93 11.73 -0.47
C ARG A 139 6.36 10.58 0.46
N GLN A 140 6.09 9.33 0.06
CA GLN A 140 6.55 8.12 0.77
C GLN A 140 7.91 7.63 0.27
N ALA A 141 8.41 8.21 -0.83
CA ALA A 141 9.77 8.06 -1.30
C ALA A 141 10.36 9.41 -1.74
N GLU A 142 11.64 9.60 -1.47
CA GLU A 142 12.39 10.75 -1.97
C GLU A 142 12.80 10.55 -3.42
N PRO A 143 12.84 11.61 -4.27
CA PRO A 143 13.26 11.50 -5.67
C PRO A 143 14.62 10.85 -5.85
N ALA A 144 15.56 11.12 -4.94
CA ALA A 144 16.90 10.54 -4.97
C ALA A 144 16.87 9.00 -4.82
N ALA A 145 15.96 8.47 -3.99
CA ALA A 145 15.80 7.02 -3.81
C ALA A 145 15.19 6.34 -5.05
N CYS A 146 14.49 7.08 -5.90
CA CYS A 146 13.86 6.56 -7.11
C CYS A 146 14.70 6.76 -8.38
N ALA A 147 15.86 7.41 -8.30
CA ALA A 147 16.61 7.86 -9.48
C ALA A 147 16.96 6.72 -10.46
N GLU A 148 17.47 5.60 -9.95
CA GLU A 148 17.80 4.43 -10.77
C GLU A 148 16.57 3.77 -11.40
N LEU A 149 15.46 3.71 -10.66
CA LEU A 149 14.19 3.17 -11.17
C LEU A 149 13.62 4.07 -12.26
N LEU A 150 13.68 5.39 -12.11
CA LEU A 150 13.23 6.32 -13.13
C LEU A 150 14.03 6.18 -14.42
N SER A 151 15.36 6.05 -14.34
CA SER A 151 16.18 5.76 -15.52
C SER A 151 15.84 4.40 -16.16
N THR A 152 15.52 3.39 -15.34
CA THR A 152 15.04 2.09 -15.83
C THR A 152 13.70 2.23 -16.56
N MET A 153 12.77 3.02 -16.02
CA MET A 153 11.46 3.27 -16.62
C MET A 153 11.57 4.02 -17.95
N GLU A 154 12.47 5.01 -18.05
CA GLU A 154 12.73 5.78 -19.29
C GLU A 154 13.25 4.90 -20.43
N ALA A 155 14.11 3.93 -20.10
CA ALA A 155 14.68 2.99 -21.07
C ALA A 155 13.83 1.73 -21.28
N HIS A 156 12.67 1.62 -20.62
CA HIS A 156 11.87 0.40 -20.58
C HIS A 156 11.32 0.02 -21.96
N SER A 157 11.18 -1.27 -22.27
CA SER A 157 10.65 -1.74 -23.56
C SER A 157 9.16 -1.43 -23.74
N ASN A 158 8.38 -1.51 -22.66
CA ASN A 158 6.96 -1.16 -22.62
C ASN A 158 6.74 0.37 -22.73
N PRO A 159 6.04 0.88 -23.77
CA PRO A 159 5.80 2.30 -23.97
C PRO A 159 5.01 2.97 -22.85
N GLU A 160 4.10 2.26 -22.20
CA GLU A 160 3.28 2.82 -21.11
C GLU A 160 4.13 3.07 -19.84
N VAL A 161 5.14 2.24 -19.60
CA VAL A 161 6.12 2.46 -18.53
C VAL A 161 6.95 3.72 -18.80
N ARG A 162 7.40 3.92 -20.05
CA ARG A 162 8.12 5.13 -20.45
C ARG A 162 7.26 6.38 -20.32
N HIS A 163 6.02 6.33 -20.78
CA HIS A 163 5.07 7.43 -20.63
C HIS A 163 4.84 7.79 -19.16
N ARG A 164 4.74 6.78 -18.27
CA ARG A 164 4.68 7.04 -16.83
C ARG A 164 5.94 7.74 -16.31
N ALA A 165 7.13 7.36 -16.78
CA ALA A 165 8.37 8.03 -16.41
C ALA A 165 8.37 9.51 -16.79
N GLU A 166 7.94 9.83 -18.01
CA GLU A 166 7.79 11.21 -18.50
C GLU A 166 6.84 12.02 -17.61
N PHE A 167 5.67 11.46 -17.28
CA PHE A 167 4.71 12.09 -16.36
C PHE A 167 5.33 12.41 -15.00
N ILE A 168 6.04 11.45 -14.40
CA ILE A 168 6.72 11.64 -13.11
C ILE A 168 7.78 12.75 -13.21
N ARG A 169 8.56 12.79 -14.29
CA ARG A 169 9.59 13.83 -14.47
C ARG A 169 8.99 15.22 -14.53
N THR A 170 7.90 15.40 -15.27
CA THR A 170 7.18 16.68 -15.31
C THR A 170 6.68 17.06 -13.92
N TYR A 171 6.03 16.15 -13.22
CA TYR A 171 5.56 16.38 -11.85
C TYR A 171 6.68 16.80 -10.89
N LEU A 172 7.83 16.12 -10.93
CA LEU A 172 8.98 16.44 -10.07
C LEU A 172 9.60 17.80 -10.39
N ALA A 173 9.67 18.18 -11.67
CA ALA A 173 10.16 19.48 -12.10
C ALA A 173 9.24 20.61 -11.62
N GLU A 174 7.92 20.44 -11.77
CA GLU A 174 6.92 21.40 -11.28
C GLU A 174 6.98 21.55 -9.75
N ARG A 175 7.12 20.43 -9.02
CA ARG A 175 7.25 20.44 -7.57
C ARG A 175 8.50 21.20 -7.11
N ALA A 176 9.64 20.96 -7.75
CA ALA A 176 10.90 21.63 -7.42
C ALA A 176 10.86 23.14 -7.74
N ALA A 177 10.04 23.58 -8.69
CA ALA A 177 9.86 25.00 -9.01
C ALA A 177 8.93 25.74 -8.01
N ALA A 178 8.15 24.99 -7.23
CA ALA A 178 7.20 25.54 -6.25
C ALA A 178 7.76 25.62 -4.82
N GLU A 179 8.95 25.04 -4.57
CA GLU A 179 9.67 25.04 -3.29
C GLU A 179 10.73 26.16 -3.25
#